data_AF-A0A6M4MBZ1-F1
#
_entry.id   AF-A0A6M4MBZ1-F1
#
_cell.length_a   1.000
_cell.length_b   1.000
_cell.length_c   1.000
_cell.angle_alpha   90.00
_cell.angle_beta   90.00
_cell.angle_gamma   90.00
#
_symmetry.space_group_name_H-M   'P 1'
#
loop_
_entity.id
_entity.type
_entity.pdbx_description
1 polymer ?
#
loop_
_entity_poly.entity_id
_entity_poly.type
_entity_poly.pdbx_seq_one_letter_code
_entity_poly.pdbx_strand_id
1 'polypeptide(L)'
;MKKVTSLRLLYQLSLIMLIVAAPAFAQSPASETSDRSDDVSDPLNRYQIRYNVTRDGDNYGKATRELAVDDEGTYQLSTYFTASILFYDIERREKARFVVEDKSIVPLKYTLSDSRTFKRTKNTAYLFDPSAHTVKGAEGEAATSVPEKIYDPLLVYEALRVAVSRGLRGDTTFNVYDGGKPEQFHFTYNGSETIETSLGKFETEKFTRVRETSARKTAIWFATSVNYLPVQVTQENEGDEQATLTVAELNLL
;
A
#
# COMPACT_ATOMS: atom_id res chain seq x y z
N MET A 1 18.98 25.24 20.98
CA MET A 1 18.91 24.58 22.31
C MET A 1 17.59 24.95 23.00
N LYS A 2 16.68 23.98 23.14
CA LYS A 2 15.73 23.85 24.27
C LYS A 2 15.05 22.48 24.14
N LYS A 3 15.69 21.49 24.77
CA LYS A 3 15.08 20.25 25.25
C LYS A 3 13.96 20.62 26.25
N VAL A 4 13.12 19.65 26.59
CA VAL A 4 12.04 19.68 27.60
C VAL A 4 10.63 19.88 27.00
N THR A 5 10.16 18.85 26.31
CA THR A 5 8.72 18.54 26.22
C THR A 5 8.46 17.06 26.54
N SER A 6 9.32 16.47 27.36
CA SER A 6 9.22 15.10 27.86
C SER A 6 8.65 15.10 29.28
N LEU A 7 7.38 15.48 29.52
CA LEU A 7 6.76 15.26 30.84
C LEU A 7 5.24 15.51 30.91
N ARG A 8 4.43 15.02 29.95
CA ARG A 8 2.97 15.03 30.10
C ARG A 8 2.33 13.71 29.68
N LEU A 9 2.94 12.61 30.11
CA LEU A 9 2.43 11.26 29.89
C LEU A 9 2.24 10.53 31.23
N LEU A 10 1.52 11.13 32.17
CA LEU A 10 1.10 10.47 33.41
C LEU A 10 -0.13 11.20 33.99
N TYR A 11 -1.09 10.40 34.50
CA TYR A 11 -2.41 10.74 35.07
C TYR A 11 -3.50 10.99 34.02
N GLN A 12 -4.61 10.23 33.92
CA GLN A 12 -5.48 9.63 34.95
C GLN A 12 -6.13 8.33 34.40
N LEU A 13 -6.09 7.16 35.08
CA LEU A 13 -7.07 6.62 36.06
C LEU A 13 -8.53 7.10 35.86
N SER A 14 -9.62 6.35 35.96
CA SER A 14 -9.94 4.92 36.13
C SER A 14 -11.47 4.82 36.22
N LEU A 15 -12.06 3.84 35.50
CA LEU A 15 -13.12 2.91 35.95
C LEU A 15 -14.48 3.46 36.48
N ILE A 16 -15.58 3.14 35.78
CA ILE A 16 -16.89 2.85 36.41
C ILE A 16 -17.48 1.55 35.81
N MET A 17 -18.05 0.76 36.71
CA MET A 17 -18.50 -0.62 36.60
C MET A 17 -19.97 -0.76 36.16
N LEU A 18 -20.26 -1.88 35.49
CA LEU A 18 -21.51 -2.69 35.40
C LEU A 18 -22.89 -2.07 35.72
N ILE A 19 -23.83 -2.31 34.79
CA ILE A 19 -25.21 -2.73 35.12
C ILE A 19 -25.54 -4.00 34.29
N VAL A 20 -26.25 -4.92 34.97
CA VAL A 20 -26.58 -6.31 34.62
C VAL A 20 -27.79 -6.42 33.66
N ALA A 21 -27.82 -7.56 32.94
CA ALA A 21 -28.81 -8.13 32.00
C ALA A 21 -30.27 -8.22 32.54
N ALA A 22 -31.35 -8.56 31.81
CA ALA A 22 -31.56 -9.38 30.60
C ALA A 22 -33.00 -9.10 30.03
N PRO A 23 -33.62 -9.99 29.22
CA PRO A 23 -33.89 -9.85 27.80
C PRO A 23 -35.34 -9.44 27.46
N ALA A 24 -35.57 -9.00 26.23
CA ALA A 24 -36.90 -9.06 25.61
C ALA A 24 -36.79 -9.36 24.12
N PHE A 25 -37.35 -10.52 23.74
CA PHE A 25 -37.68 -10.87 22.38
C PHE A 25 -38.69 -9.86 21.80
N ALA A 26 -38.42 -9.36 20.61
CA ALA A 26 -39.47 -8.94 19.68
C ALA A 26 -38.99 -9.19 18.25
N GLN A 27 -39.77 -9.97 17.52
CA GLN A 27 -39.54 -10.35 16.13
C GLN A 27 -39.72 -9.18 15.16
N SER A 28 -39.04 -9.34 14.04
CA SER A 28 -39.03 -8.61 12.77
C SER A 28 -40.39 -8.07 12.31
N PRO A 29 -40.37 -7.07 11.42
CA PRO A 29 -40.57 -7.44 10.02
C PRO A 29 -39.39 -7.07 9.13
N ALA A 30 -39.09 -8.02 8.23
CA ALA A 30 -38.19 -7.86 7.12
C ALA A 30 -38.63 -6.67 6.27
N SER A 31 -37.72 -5.74 6.04
CA SER A 31 -37.79 -4.84 4.90
C SER A 31 -36.83 -5.40 3.85
N GLU A 32 -37.40 -6.21 2.95
CA GLU A 32 -36.82 -6.45 1.63
C GLU A 32 -37.03 -5.19 0.80
N THR A 33 -35.94 -4.46 0.54
CA THR A 33 -35.64 -3.61 -0.62
C THR A 33 -34.42 -2.80 -0.19
N SER A 34 -33.29 -2.80 -0.88
CA SER A 34 -33.07 -2.85 -2.31
C SER A 34 -31.75 -3.56 -2.51
N ASP A 35 -31.78 -4.56 -3.40
CA ASP A 35 -30.60 -5.06 -4.10
C ASP A 35 -30.06 -3.88 -4.95
N ARG A 36 -29.40 -2.93 -4.29
CA ARG A 36 -28.37 -2.13 -4.94
C ARG A 36 -27.15 -3.04 -4.91
N SER A 37 -27.05 -3.89 -5.91
CA SER A 37 -25.77 -4.15 -6.54
C SER A 37 -25.26 -2.78 -7.03
N ASP A 38 -24.80 -1.93 -6.10
CA ASP A 38 -23.85 -0.90 -6.45
C ASP A 38 -22.72 -1.70 -7.08
N ASP A 39 -22.60 -1.53 -8.39
CA ASP A 39 -21.52 -2.01 -9.23
C ASP A 39 -20.23 -1.38 -8.69
N VAL A 40 -19.78 -1.87 -7.54
CA VAL A 40 -18.44 -1.62 -7.03
C VAL A 40 -17.58 -2.45 -7.94
N SER A 41 -17.19 -1.82 -9.05
CA SER A 41 -16.21 -2.34 -9.99
C SER A 41 -15.09 -3.00 -9.20
N ASP A 42 -14.80 -4.26 -9.51
CA ASP A 42 -13.76 -5.02 -8.82
C ASP A 42 -12.49 -4.15 -8.77
N PRO A 43 -11.94 -3.81 -7.60
CA PRO A 43 -10.74 -3.00 -7.53
C PRO A 43 -9.63 -3.61 -8.37
N LEU A 44 -9.59 -4.93 -8.58
CA LEU A 44 -8.55 -5.64 -9.32
C LEU A 44 -8.76 -5.66 -10.86
N ASN A 45 -9.54 -4.75 -11.41
CA ASN A 45 -9.56 -4.49 -12.85
C ASN A 45 -8.17 -4.13 -13.40
N ARG A 46 -7.90 -4.49 -14.65
CA ARG A 46 -6.63 -4.19 -15.33
C ARG A 46 -6.49 -2.67 -15.42
N TYR A 47 -5.28 -2.16 -15.21
CA TYR A 47 -5.01 -0.73 -15.33
C TYR A 47 -3.55 -0.45 -15.64
N GLN A 48 -3.30 0.73 -16.17
CA GLN A 48 -1.99 1.35 -16.25
C GLN A 48 -2.07 2.80 -15.80
N ILE A 49 -1.19 3.20 -14.89
CA ILE A 49 -1.09 4.57 -14.39
C ILE A 49 0.37 5.05 -14.52
N ARG A 50 0.54 6.26 -15.01
CA ARG A 50 1.85 6.92 -15.18
C ARG A 50 1.93 8.16 -14.31
N TYR A 51 3.12 8.44 -13.81
CA TYR A 51 3.38 9.55 -12.91
C TYR A 51 4.54 10.40 -13.41
N ASN A 52 4.42 11.70 -13.17
CA ASN A 52 5.59 12.57 -13.07
C ASN A 52 6.19 12.44 -11.67
N VAL A 53 7.51 12.44 -11.58
CA VAL A 53 8.22 12.37 -10.31
C VAL A 53 8.91 13.70 -10.04
N THR A 54 8.53 14.35 -8.94
CA THR A 54 9.03 15.66 -8.54
C THR A 54 9.66 15.64 -7.14
N ARG A 55 10.53 16.61 -6.85
CA ARG A 55 11.13 16.87 -5.53
C ARG A 55 11.37 18.36 -5.47
N ASP A 56 10.92 18.99 -4.40
CA ASP A 56 11.02 20.43 -4.22
C ASP A 56 10.43 21.22 -5.41
N GLY A 57 9.43 20.64 -6.09
CA GLY A 57 8.74 21.19 -7.26
C GLY A 57 9.35 20.86 -8.62
N ASP A 58 10.61 20.40 -8.69
CA ASP A 58 11.28 20.10 -9.96
C ASP A 58 11.01 18.66 -10.40
N ASN A 59 10.73 18.46 -11.70
CA ASN A 59 10.57 17.12 -12.29
C ASN A 59 11.94 16.52 -12.61
N TYR A 60 12.19 15.33 -12.08
CA TYR A 60 13.43 14.60 -12.30
C TYR A 60 13.20 13.19 -12.84
N GLY A 61 11.95 12.78 -13.08
CA GLY A 61 11.67 11.38 -13.34
C GLY A 61 10.24 11.03 -13.72
N LYS A 62 10.07 9.74 -13.98
CA LYS A 62 8.79 9.13 -14.34
C LYS A 62 8.62 7.83 -13.58
N ALA A 63 7.36 7.48 -13.31
CA ALA A 63 7.01 6.17 -12.83
C ALA A 63 5.82 5.60 -13.60
N THR A 64 5.72 4.29 -13.66
CA THR A 64 4.58 3.56 -14.20
C THR A 64 4.21 2.46 -13.24
N ARG A 65 2.91 2.19 -13.11
CA ARG A 65 2.35 1.05 -12.37
C ARG A 65 1.28 0.41 -13.25
N GLU A 66 1.31 -0.91 -13.33
CA GLU A 66 0.41 -1.67 -14.20
C GLU A 66 -0.04 -2.94 -13.50
N LEU A 67 -1.35 -3.20 -13.54
CA LEU A 67 -1.95 -4.46 -13.13
C LEU A 67 -2.49 -5.17 -14.37
N ALA A 68 -1.99 -6.38 -14.61
CA ALA A 68 -2.46 -7.28 -15.64
C ALA A 68 -2.90 -8.61 -15.00
N VAL A 69 -3.67 -9.40 -15.74
CA VAL A 69 -4.04 -10.77 -15.38
C VAL A 69 -3.95 -11.65 -16.62
N ASP A 70 -3.38 -12.84 -16.50
CA ASP A 70 -3.29 -13.82 -17.58
C ASP A 70 -4.58 -14.67 -17.69
N ASP A 71 -4.67 -15.49 -18.74
CA ASP A 71 -5.86 -16.31 -19.03
C ASP A 71 -6.09 -17.41 -17.96
N GLU A 72 -5.06 -17.71 -17.15
CA GLU A 72 -5.12 -18.65 -16.03
C GLU A 72 -5.56 -17.98 -14.72
N GLY A 73 -5.86 -16.67 -14.75
CA GLY A 73 -6.30 -15.92 -13.56
C GLY A 73 -5.17 -15.52 -12.63
N THR A 74 -3.91 -15.63 -13.05
CA THR A 74 -2.77 -15.11 -12.27
C THR A 74 -2.54 -13.65 -12.60
N TYR A 75 -2.56 -12.82 -11.56
CA TYR A 75 -2.31 -11.39 -11.67
C TYR A 75 -0.82 -11.10 -11.66
N GLN A 76 -0.44 -10.03 -12.36
CA GLN A 76 0.88 -9.43 -12.30
C GLN A 76 0.75 -7.92 -12.06
N LEU A 77 1.21 -7.47 -10.89
CA LEU A 77 1.42 -6.06 -10.60
C LEU A 77 2.87 -5.71 -10.90
N SER A 78 3.11 -4.64 -11.64
CA SER A 78 4.46 -4.18 -11.96
C SER A 78 4.62 -2.68 -11.77
N THR A 79 5.82 -2.26 -11.40
CA THR A 79 6.21 -0.85 -11.37
C THR A 79 7.54 -0.65 -12.07
N TYR A 80 7.67 0.49 -12.72
CA TYR A 80 8.94 0.95 -13.28
C TYR A 80 9.12 2.43 -12.94
N PHE A 81 10.27 2.76 -12.37
CA PHE A 81 10.61 4.10 -11.90
C PHE A 81 11.98 4.48 -12.44
N THR A 82 12.10 5.70 -12.94
CA THR A 82 13.35 6.31 -13.38
C THR A 82 13.45 7.72 -12.87
N ALA A 83 14.62 8.09 -12.35
CA ALA A 83 14.93 9.44 -11.89
C ALA A 83 16.37 9.80 -12.28
N SER A 84 16.60 11.05 -12.65
CA SER A 84 17.94 11.55 -12.99
C SER A 84 18.12 12.96 -12.44
N ILE A 85 19.21 13.17 -11.71
CA ILE A 85 19.64 14.48 -11.22
C ILE A 85 21.14 14.60 -11.50
N LEU A 86 21.53 15.53 -12.38
CA LEU A 86 22.91 15.72 -12.83
C LEU A 86 23.53 14.40 -13.33
N PHE A 87 24.56 13.89 -12.65
CA PHE A 87 25.26 12.65 -12.99
C PHE A 87 24.77 11.44 -12.17
N TYR A 88 23.62 11.56 -11.51
CA TYR A 88 23.06 10.52 -10.66
C TYR A 88 21.72 10.02 -11.20
N ASP A 89 21.72 8.78 -11.65
CA ASP A 89 20.55 8.08 -12.16
C ASP A 89 20.08 7.02 -11.17
N ILE A 90 18.77 6.83 -11.12
CA ILE A 90 18.10 5.76 -10.39
C ILE A 90 17.15 5.07 -11.36
N GLU A 91 17.22 3.75 -11.41
CA GLU A 91 16.28 2.92 -12.13
C GLU A 91 15.79 1.80 -11.20
N ARG A 92 14.48 1.68 -11.05
CA ARG A 92 13.86 0.66 -10.20
C ARG A 92 12.75 -0.06 -10.96
N ARG A 93 12.78 -1.39 -10.92
CA ARG A 93 11.75 -2.29 -11.47
C ARG A 93 11.28 -3.23 -10.38
N GLU A 94 9.97 -3.27 -10.14
CA GLU A 94 9.35 -4.26 -9.26
C GLU A 94 8.27 -5.03 -10.01
N LYS A 95 8.12 -6.30 -9.66
CA LYS A 95 7.03 -7.15 -10.14
C LYS A 95 6.57 -8.07 -9.02
N ALA A 96 5.27 -8.26 -8.91
CA ALA A 96 4.64 -9.23 -8.05
C ALA A 96 3.62 -10.06 -8.84
N ARG A 97 3.63 -11.38 -8.67
CA ARG A 97 2.60 -12.30 -9.15
C ARG A 97 1.79 -12.81 -7.98
N PHE A 98 0.47 -12.89 -8.15
CA PHE A 98 -0.47 -13.30 -7.12
C PHE A 98 -1.74 -13.89 -7.74
N VAL A 99 -2.50 -14.61 -6.92
CA VAL A 99 -3.86 -15.02 -7.23
C VAL A 99 -4.84 -14.36 -6.26
N VAL A 100 -6.11 -14.38 -6.61
CA VAL A 100 -7.19 -13.88 -5.75
C VAL A 100 -8.01 -15.06 -5.26
N GLU A 101 -7.97 -15.31 -3.96
CA GLU A 101 -8.72 -16.37 -3.29
C GLU A 101 -9.57 -15.72 -2.20
N ASP A 102 -10.87 -16.04 -2.14
CA ASP A 102 -11.82 -15.45 -1.20
C ASP A 102 -11.72 -13.91 -1.10
N LYS A 103 -11.64 -13.28 -2.28
CA LYS A 103 -11.48 -11.82 -2.44
C LYS A 103 -10.20 -11.27 -1.80
N SER A 104 -9.20 -12.08 -1.50
CA SER A 104 -7.93 -11.69 -0.89
C SER A 104 -6.76 -11.94 -1.84
N ILE A 105 -5.79 -11.03 -1.83
CA ILE A 105 -4.54 -11.18 -2.58
C ILE A 105 -3.68 -12.24 -1.89
N VAL A 106 -3.29 -13.27 -2.64
CA VAL A 106 -2.38 -14.34 -2.20
C VAL A 106 -1.09 -14.27 -3.03
N PRO A 107 0.04 -13.79 -2.46
CA PRO A 107 1.29 -13.65 -3.18
C PRO A 107 1.87 -14.99 -3.63
N LEU A 108 2.51 -15.00 -4.81
CA LEU A 108 3.24 -16.15 -5.35
C LEU A 108 4.71 -15.84 -5.55
N LYS A 109 5.03 -14.68 -6.13
CA LYS A 109 6.41 -14.29 -6.46
C LYS A 109 6.58 -12.79 -6.46
N TYR A 110 7.69 -12.33 -5.90
CA TYR A 110 8.12 -10.93 -5.97
C TYR A 110 9.54 -10.82 -6.51
N THR A 111 9.81 -9.77 -7.29
CA THR A 111 11.15 -9.41 -7.74
C THR A 111 11.36 -7.90 -7.72
N LEU A 112 12.57 -7.47 -7.36
CA LEU A 112 13.05 -6.09 -7.41
C LEU A 112 14.42 -6.04 -8.06
N SER A 113 14.62 -5.06 -8.93
CA SER A 113 15.93 -4.57 -9.39
C SER A 113 16.02 -3.08 -9.09
N ASP A 114 17.00 -2.66 -8.30
CA ASP A 114 17.28 -1.25 -7.94
C ASP A 114 18.72 -0.93 -8.36
N SER A 115 18.85 -0.14 -9.42
CA SER A 115 20.12 0.33 -9.97
C SER A 115 20.29 1.81 -9.71
N ARG A 116 21.49 2.22 -9.29
CA ARG A 116 21.81 3.63 -9.02
C ARG A 116 23.24 3.92 -9.41
N THR A 117 23.52 5.11 -9.93
CA THR A 117 24.89 5.50 -10.30
C THR A 117 25.82 5.34 -9.09
N PHE A 118 27.02 4.82 -9.34
CA PHE A 118 28.06 4.53 -8.33
C PHE A 118 27.69 3.49 -7.26
N LYS A 119 26.58 2.75 -7.41
CA LYS A 119 26.20 1.65 -6.51
C LYS A 119 26.03 0.35 -7.28
N ARG A 120 26.32 -0.77 -6.62
CA ARG A 120 26.00 -2.09 -7.19
C ARG A 120 24.48 -2.26 -7.25
N THR A 121 23.97 -2.74 -8.39
CA THR A 121 22.56 -3.07 -8.54
C THR A 121 22.13 -4.06 -7.46
N LYS A 122 21.09 -3.71 -6.71
CA LYS A 122 20.46 -4.58 -5.72
C LYS A 122 19.33 -5.35 -6.41
N ASN A 123 19.42 -6.68 -6.34
CA ASN A 123 18.36 -7.57 -6.77
C ASN A 123 17.74 -8.25 -5.56
N THR A 124 16.44 -8.49 -5.58
CA THR A 124 15.70 -9.22 -4.54
C THR A 124 14.65 -10.09 -5.20
N ALA A 125 14.48 -11.31 -4.73
CA ALA A 125 13.47 -12.24 -5.19
C ALA A 125 12.88 -13.01 -4.00
N TYR A 126 11.56 -13.13 -3.97
CA TYR A 126 10.84 -13.92 -2.99
C TYR A 126 9.89 -14.88 -3.71
N LEU A 127 9.88 -16.14 -3.28
CA LEU A 127 8.94 -17.17 -3.71
C LEU A 127 8.10 -17.56 -2.50
N PHE A 128 6.79 -17.38 -2.62
CA PHE A 128 5.84 -17.68 -1.56
C PHE A 128 5.26 -19.07 -1.80
N ASP A 129 5.18 -19.87 -0.75
CA ASP A 129 4.38 -21.09 -0.69
C ASP A 129 3.25 -20.88 0.33
N PRO A 130 2.07 -20.44 -0.14
CA PRO A 130 0.93 -20.19 0.73
C PRO A 130 0.46 -21.43 1.48
N SER A 131 0.60 -22.62 0.86
CA SER A 131 0.15 -23.89 1.43
C SER A 131 1.05 -24.37 2.57
N ALA A 132 2.36 -24.16 2.44
CA ALA A 132 3.34 -24.49 3.48
C ALA A 132 3.57 -23.35 4.48
N HIS A 133 2.98 -22.17 4.25
CA HIS A 133 3.26 -20.93 4.98
C HIS A 133 4.76 -20.63 5.06
N THR A 134 5.42 -20.66 3.90
CA THR A 134 6.85 -20.34 3.81
C THR A 134 7.17 -19.35 2.71
N VAL A 135 8.29 -18.65 2.88
CA VAL A 135 8.89 -17.79 1.85
C VAL A 135 10.33 -18.17 1.65
N LYS A 136 10.75 -18.34 0.40
CA LYS A 136 12.14 -18.55 0.02
C LYS A 136 12.70 -17.30 -0.65
N GLY A 137 13.88 -16.86 -0.21
CA GLY A 137 14.60 -15.74 -0.82
C GLY A 137 15.40 -16.14 -2.06
N ALA A 138 16.58 -15.54 -2.22
CA ALA A 138 17.45 -15.81 -3.36
C ALA A 138 17.91 -17.28 -3.41
N GLU A 139 18.45 -17.69 -4.56
CA GLU A 139 18.87 -19.06 -4.81
C GLU A 139 19.86 -19.56 -3.74
N GLY A 140 19.55 -20.70 -3.11
CA GLY A 140 20.34 -21.30 -2.03
C GLY A 140 19.91 -20.93 -0.61
N GLU A 141 19.00 -19.96 -0.42
CA GLU A 141 18.46 -19.63 0.90
C GLU A 141 17.45 -20.67 1.40
N ALA A 142 17.44 -20.91 2.71
CA ALA A 142 16.43 -21.74 3.35
C ALA A 142 15.05 -21.07 3.30
N ALA A 143 13.99 -21.86 3.29
CA ALA A 143 12.64 -21.33 3.43
C ALA A 143 12.42 -20.82 4.86
N THR A 144 11.82 -19.65 4.97
CA THR A 144 11.46 -19.02 6.25
C THR A 144 9.97 -19.26 6.49
N SER A 145 9.60 -19.72 7.69
CA SER A 145 8.19 -19.82 8.09
C SER A 145 7.60 -18.43 8.29
N VAL A 146 6.37 -18.23 7.82
CA VAL A 146 5.69 -16.93 7.82
C VAL A 146 4.24 -17.06 8.30
N PRO A 147 3.60 -15.98 8.77
CA PRO A 147 2.15 -15.97 9.02
C PRO A 147 1.36 -16.25 7.73
N GLU A 148 0.17 -16.81 7.88
CA GLU A 148 -0.75 -17.13 6.77
C GLU A 148 -1.00 -15.92 5.85
N LYS A 149 -1.30 -14.76 6.45
CA LYS A 149 -1.51 -13.51 5.71
C LYS A 149 -0.25 -12.66 5.74
N ILE A 150 0.55 -12.77 4.68
CA ILE A 150 1.77 -11.99 4.47
C ILE A 150 1.82 -11.49 3.02
N TYR A 151 2.39 -10.31 2.82
CA TYR A 151 2.55 -9.68 1.51
C TYR A 151 4.02 -9.47 1.16
N ASP A 152 4.31 -9.21 -0.11
CA ASP A 152 5.59 -8.65 -0.51
C ASP A 152 5.59 -7.10 -0.45
N PRO A 153 6.75 -6.44 -0.59
CA PRO A 153 6.87 -4.98 -0.47
C PRO A 153 6.04 -4.18 -1.48
N LEU A 154 5.63 -4.78 -2.61
CA LEU A 154 4.78 -4.15 -3.61
C LEU A 154 3.29 -4.44 -3.36
N LEU A 155 2.93 -5.70 -3.11
CA LEU A 155 1.52 -6.11 -2.92
C LEU A 155 0.89 -5.56 -1.65
N VAL A 156 1.66 -5.22 -0.62
CA VAL A 156 1.10 -4.61 0.59
C VAL A 156 0.31 -3.33 0.29
N TYR A 157 0.77 -2.52 -0.67
CA TYR A 157 0.07 -1.30 -1.07
C TYR A 157 -1.18 -1.59 -1.92
N GLU A 158 -1.16 -2.69 -2.67
CA GLU A 158 -2.34 -3.15 -3.42
C GLU A 158 -3.40 -3.74 -2.47
N ALA A 159 -2.98 -4.50 -1.47
CA ALA A 159 -3.84 -5.01 -0.40
C ALA A 159 -4.47 -3.85 0.40
N LEU A 160 -3.69 -2.81 0.70
CA LEU A 160 -4.21 -1.59 1.30
C LEU A 160 -5.26 -0.93 0.38
N ARG A 161 -4.97 -0.76 -0.92
CA ARG A 161 -5.94 -0.21 -1.89
C ARG A 161 -7.27 -0.97 -1.88
N VAL A 162 -7.21 -2.30 -1.95
CA VAL A 162 -8.40 -3.18 -1.91
C VAL A 162 -9.15 -3.04 -0.59
N ALA A 163 -8.45 -2.88 0.54
CA ALA A 163 -9.10 -2.65 1.83
C ALA A 163 -9.80 -1.28 1.87
N VAL A 164 -9.15 -0.23 1.36
CA VAL A 164 -9.72 1.13 1.27
C VAL A 164 -10.95 1.15 0.36
N SER A 165 -10.90 0.45 -0.77
CA SER A 165 -12.04 0.34 -1.68
C SER A 165 -13.23 -0.40 -1.08
N ARG A 166 -12.99 -1.22 -0.05
CA ARG A 166 -14.01 -1.92 0.74
C ARG A 166 -14.43 -1.17 2.01
N GLY A 167 -14.06 0.10 2.13
CA GLY A 167 -14.51 0.97 3.21
C GLY A 167 -13.56 1.07 4.42
N LEU A 168 -12.31 0.60 4.32
CA LEU A 168 -11.33 0.85 5.39
C LEU A 168 -11.12 2.36 5.58
N ARG A 169 -11.39 2.86 6.80
CA ARG A 169 -11.24 4.28 7.21
C ARG A 169 -10.64 4.39 8.62
N GLY A 170 -9.53 3.70 8.84
CA GLY A 170 -8.83 3.66 10.12
C GLY A 170 -7.45 3.02 9.99
N ASP A 171 -6.66 3.14 11.05
CA ASP A 171 -5.31 2.59 11.10
C ASP A 171 -5.32 1.07 10.89
N THR A 172 -4.30 0.58 10.19
CA THR A 172 -4.21 -0.85 9.86
C THR A 172 -2.76 -1.31 9.80
N THR A 173 -2.56 -2.61 9.90
CA THR A 173 -1.23 -3.24 9.89
C THR A 173 -1.25 -4.46 8.99
N PHE A 174 -0.19 -4.63 8.20
CA PHE A 174 0.01 -5.80 7.35
C PHE A 174 1.34 -6.46 7.67
N ASN A 175 1.38 -7.79 7.66
CA ASN A 175 2.65 -8.51 7.64
C ASN A 175 3.25 -8.44 6.24
N VAL A 176 4.54 -8.16 6.16
CA VAL A 176 5.27 -8.06 4.90
C VAL A 176 6.57 -8.83 5.02
N TYR A 177 6.90 -9.65 4.02
CA TYR A 177 8.22 -10.25 3.93
C TYR A 177 9.16 -9.27 3.21
N ASP A 178 10.03 -8.61 3.98
CA ASP A 178 11.01 -7.64 3.49
C ASP A 178 12.34 -7.86 4.20
N GLY A 179 13.46 -7.56 3.55
CA GLY A 179 14.78 -7.73 4.14
C GLY A 179 15.13 -9.17 4.57
N GLY A 180 14.40 -10.18 4.06
CA GLY A 180 14.62 -11.59 4.39
C GLY A 180 13.93 -12.08 5.66
N LYS A 181 12.94 -11.35 6.17
CA LYS A 181 12.16 -11.73 7.36
C LYS A 181 10.74 -11.14 7.31
N PRO A 182 9.81 -11.68 8.11
CA PRO A 182 8.54 -10.99 8.38
C PRO A 182 8.77 -9.67 9.12
N GLU A 183 8.13 -8.61 8.65
CA GLU A 183 8.03 -7.30 9.26
C GLU A 183 6.56 -6.85 9.29
N GLN A 184 6.25 -5.82 10.07
CA GLN A 184 4.92 -5.20 10.10
C GLN A 184 4.97 -3.82 9.47
N PHE A 185 4.09 -3.58 8.50
CA PHE A 185 3.89 -2.25 7.92
C PHE A 185 2.64 -1.65 8.54
N HIS A 186 2.82 -0.59 9.32
CA HIS A 186 1.74 0.16 9.94
C HIS A 186 1.34 1.33 9.04
N PHE A 187 0.04 1.45 8.79
CA PHE A 187 -0.55 2.52 8.01
C PHE A 187 -1.53 3.30 8.88
N THR A 188 -1.28 4.61 8.99
CA THR A 188 -2.19 5.54 9.66
C THR A 188 -3.14 6.13 8.64
N TYR A 189 -4.44 6.13 8.94
CA TYR A 189 -5.43 6.84 8.13
C TYR A 189 -5.38 8.33 8.46
N ASN A 190 -5.25 9.16 7.44
CA ASN A 190 -5.08 10.61 7.60
C ASN A 190 -6.33 11.41 7.22
N GLY A 191 -7.43 10.75 6.88
CA GLY A 191 -8.65 11.41 6.43
C GLY A 191 -8.75 11.53 4.91
N SER A 192 -9.83 12.18 4.47
CA SER A 192 -10.06 12.48 3.07
C SER A 192 -9.42 13.82 2.70
N GLU A 193 -8.80 13.90 1.53
CA GLU A 193 -8.15 15.10 1.00
C GLU A 193 -8.45 15.24 -0.51
N THR A 194 -8.69 16.46 -0.98
CA THR A 194 -8.78 16.74 -2.43
C THR A 194 -7.37 16.97 -2.97
N ILE A 195 -6.97 16.22 -4.00
CA ILE A 195 -5.69 16.36 -4.70
C ILE A 195 -5.90 16.99 -6.07
N GLU A 196 -5.18 18.07 -6.36
CA GLU A 196 -5.14 18.71 -7.67
C GLU A 196 -4.02 18.12 -8.54
N THR A 197 -4.35 17.74 -9.77
CA THR A 197 -3.42 17.12 -10.72
C THR A 197 -3.61 17.69 -12.11
N SER A 198 -2.71 17.34 -13.03
CA SER A 198 -2.87 17.65 -14.45
C SER A 198 -4.12 17.04 -15.10
N LEU A 199 -4.71 16.02 -14.47
CA LEU A 199 -5.93 15.33 -14.92
C LEU A 199 -7.21 15.88 -14.25
N GLY A 200 -7.08 16.93 -13.43
CA GLY A 200 -8.18 17.50 -12.65
C GLY A 200 -8.05 17.22 -11.15
N LYS A 201 -9.15 17.42 -10.43
CA LYS A 201 -9.21 17.22 -8.97
C LYS A 201 -9.75 15.84 -8.63
N PHE A 202 -9.15 15.20 -7.64
CA PHE A 202 -9.60 13.92 -7.11
C PHE A 202 -9.94 14.03 -5.63
N GLU A 203 -11.11 13.54 -5.23
CA GLU A 203 -11.41 13.24 -3.84
C GLU A 203 -10.72 11.94 -3.46
N THR A 204 -9.91 11.97 -2.40
CA THR A 204 -9.02 10.84 -2.06
C THR A 204 -9.10 10.46 -0.59
N GLU A 205 -8.72 9.22 -0.30
CA GLU A 205 -8.49 8.73 1.05
C GLU A 205 -6.98 8.58 1.27
N LYS A 206 -6.45 9.25 2.30
CA LYS A 206 -5.01 9.30 2.55
C LYS A 206 -4.57 8.32 3.62
N PHE A 207 -3.50 7.59 3.33
CA PHE A 207 -2.82 6.72 4.29
C PHE A 207 -1.32 7.00 4.30
N THR A 208 -0.71 6.96 5.48
CA THR A 208 0.74 7.10 5.64
C THR A 208 1.33 5.86 6.27
N ARG A 209 2.31 5.23 5.59
CA ARG A 209 3.17 4.24 6.19
C ARG A 209 4.17 4.91 7.12
N VAL A 210 4.10 4.59 8.40
CA VAL A 210 5.07 4.97 9.43
C VAL A 210 6.02 3.81 9.72
N ARG A 211 7.28 4.12 10.04
CA ARG A 211 8.32 3.15 10.40
C ARG A 211 8.84 3.48 11.80
N GLU A 212 8.95 2.48 12.66
CA GLU A 212 9.57 2.67 13.98
C GLU A 212 11.10 2.81 13.86
N THR A 213 11.69 2.18 12.85
CA THR A 213 13.14 2.07 12.67
C THR A 213 13.77 3.23 11.91
N SER A 214 12.97 4.14 11.34
CA SER A 214 13.48 5.28 10.57
C SER A 214 12.46 6.42 10.49
N ALA A 215 12.94 7.64 10.29
CA ALA A 215 12.07 8.80 10.06
C ALA A 215 11.38 8.82 8.69
N ARG A 216 11.68 7.85 7.80
CA ARG A 216 11.10 7.78 6.46
C ARG A 216 9.61 7.43 6.52
N LYS A 217 8.78 8.26 5.90
CA LYS A 217 7.35 7.99 5.72
C LYS A 217 6.98 7.95 4.24
N THR A 218 5.87 7.29 3.96
CA THR A 218 5.32 7.21 2.61
C THR A 218 3.83 7.43 2.70
N ALA A 219 3.35 8.55 2.17
CA ALA A 219 1.93 8.86 2.13
C ALA A 219 1.36 8.56 0.74
N ILE A 220 0.11 8.10 0.70
CA ILE A 220 -0.56 7.63 -0.51
C ILE A 220 -1.98 8.17 -0.48
N TRP A 221 -2.42 8.74 -1.61
CA TRP A 221 -3.75 9.29 -1.81
C TRP A 221 -4.51 8.42 -2.81
N PHE A 222 -5.50 7.67 -2.32
CA PHE A 222 -6.31 6.76 -3.13
C PHE A 222 -7.56 7.47 -3.63
N ALA A 223 -7.69 7.67 -4.94
CA ALA A 223 -8.80 8.44 -5.51
C ALA A 223 -10.09 7.63 -5.61
N THR A 224 -11.14 8.11 -4.94
CA THR A 224 -12.44 7.45 -4.82
C THR A 224 -13.16 7.26 -6.16
N SER A 225 -12.91 8.12 -7.13
CA SER A 225 -13.56 8.11 -8.46
C SER A 225 -12.88 7.20 -9.50
N VAL A 226 -11.70 6.66 -9.20
CA VAL A 226 -10.91 5.84 -10.15
C VAL A 226 -10.42 4.56 -9.47
N ASN A 227 -11.36 3.77 -8.96
CA ASN A 227 -11.10 2.47 -8.32
C ASN A 227 -10.06 2.53 -7.20
N TYR A 228 -10.02 3.65 -6.48
CA TYR A 228 -9.05 3.89 -5.41
C TYR A 228 -7.60 3.80 -5.90
N LEU A 229 -7.32 4.04 -7.19
CA LEU A 229 -5.94 4.08 -7.68
C LEU A 229 -5.17 5.22 -7.00
N PRO A 230 -3.87 5.01 -6.69
CA PRO A 230 -3.07 6.01 -6.01
C PRO A 230 -2.75 7.15 -6.99
N VAL A 231 -3.42 8.30 -6.85
CA VAL A 231 -3.21 9.46 -7.74
C VAL A 231 -2.02 10.31 -7.31
N GLN A 232 -1.60 10.17 -6.05
CA GLN A 232 -0.38 10.76 -5.52
C GLN A 232 0.29 9.82 -4.52
N VAL A 233 1.62 9.79 -4.55
CA VAL A 233 2.45 9.14 -3.53
C VAL A 233 3.59 10.08 -3.15
N THR A 234 3.76 10.36 -1.87
CA THR A 234 4.89 11.17 -1.40
C THR A 234 5.78 10.36 -0.48
N GLN A 235 7.05 10.72 -0.47
CA GLN A 235 8.04 10.15 0.41
C GLN A 235 8.81 11.28 1.08
N GLU A 236 8.79 11.28 2.40
CA GLU A 236 9.59 12.18 3.22
C GLU A 236 10.59 11.38 4.06
N ASN A 237 11.68 12.02 4.42
CA ASN A 237 12.62 11.53 5.43
C ASN A 237 13.08 12.68 6.31
N GLU A 238 12.92 12.55 7.62
CA GLU A 238 13.27 13.61 8.59
C GLU A 238 12.58 14.97 8.33
N GLY A 239 11.43 14.96 7.66
CA GLY A 239 10.68 16.16 7.26
C GLY A 239 11.03 16.68 5.87
N ASP A 240 12.07 16.15 5.23
CA ASP A 240 12.48 16.55 3.89
C ASP A 240 11.82 15.69 2.81
N GLU A 241 11.24 16.32 1.80
CA GLU A 241 10.69 15.64 0.63
C GLU A 241 11.81 14.95 -0.16
N GLN A 242 11.63 13.65 -0.37
CA GLN A 242 12.52 12.83 -1.19
C GLN A 242 11.95 12.64 -2.60
N ALA A 243 10.63 12.46 -2.69
CA ALA A 243 9.93 12.25 -3.94
C ALA A 243 8.43 12.46 -3.78
N THR A 244 7.82 13.06 -4.80
CA THR A 244 6.37 13.06 -5.03
C THR A 244 6.09 12.50 -6.40
N LEU A 245 5.25 11.47 -6.46
CA LEU A 245 4.72 10.91 -7.69
C LEU A 245 3.29 11.45 -7.83
N THR A 246 3.03 12.20 -8.88
CA THR A 246 1.68 12.71 -9.18
C THR A 246 1.21 12.14 -10.52
N VAL A 247 -0.03 11.65 -10.55
CA VAL A 247 -0.60 11.05 -11.76
C VAL A 247 -0.54 12.03 -12.93
N ALA A 248 -0.07 11.50 -14.06
CA ALA A 248 0.05 12.20 -15.33
C ALA A 248 -0.82 11.56 -16.41
N GLU A 249 -0.98 10.24 -16.38
CA GLU A 249 -1.85 9.50 -17.31
C GLU A 249 -2.48 8.31 -16.57
N LEU A 250 -3.73 7.99 -16.90
CA LEU A 250 -4.47 6.87 -16.33
C LEU A 250 -5.28 6.16 -17.42
N ASN A 251 -5.08 4.85 -17.56
CA ASN A 251 -5.81 3.98 -18.47
C ASN A 251 -6.42 2.82 -17.67
N LEU A 252 -7.75 2.70 -17.71
CA LEU A 252 -8.48 1.53 -17.20
C LEU A 252 -8.69 0.59 -18.39
N LEU A 253 -8.37 -0.70 -18.22
CA LEU A 253 -8.30 -1.70 -19.30
C LEU A 253 -9.34 -2.81 -19.14
#